data_AF-A0A8S3ZN56-F1
#
_entry.id   AF-A0A8S3ZN56-F1
#
_cell.length_a   1.000
_cell.length_b   1.000
_cell.length_c   1.000
_cell.angle_alpha   90.00
_cell.angle_beta   90.00
_cell.angle_gamma   90.00
#
_symmetry.space_group_name_H-M   'P 1'
#
loop_
_entity.id
_entity.type
_entity.pdbx_description
1 polymer ?
#
loop_
_entity_poly.entity_id
_entity_poly.type
_entity_poly.pdbx_seq_one_letter_code
_entity_poly.pdbx_strand_id
1 'polypeptide(L)'
;TLISRRVIVDHIRNQGGLLNVGSCGLHKVHGACKTAMVAAGWGLEKVLKSMYRLLEDTPARREDYFKTSQCTQAPLKFCAHRWLENSKVAQGAFDILPHFKKFCDSAAKKEITQPQTESFETVRTAVNNDMFLSS
;
A
#
# COMPACT_ATOMS: atom_id res chain seq x y z
N THR A 1 17.56 -13.60 34.05
CA THR A 1 16.21 -14.22 34.04
C THR A 1 15.81 -14.62 32.63
N LEU A 2 16.25 -15.79 32.20
CA LEU A 2 16.13 -16.29 30.81
C LEU A 2 14.79 -17.00 30.51
N ILE A 3 13.81 -16.90 31.41
CA ILE A 3 12.47 -17.47 31.23
C ILE A 3 11.55 -16.53 30.41
N SER A 4 11.91 -15.27 30.19
CA SER A 4 10.91 -14.26 29.85
C SER A 4 10.50 -14.21 28.37
N ARG A 5 11.44 -14.29 27.41
CA ARG A 5 11.09 -13.96 26.01
C ARG A 5 10.28 -15.03 25.29
N ARG A 6 10.62 -16.31 25.47
CA ARG A 6 9.95 -17.43 24.80
C ARG A 6 8.54 -17.65 25.36
N VAL A 7 8.41 -17.61 26.68
CA VAL A 7 7.13 -17.75 27.39
C VAL A 7 6.16 -16.60 27.03
N ILE A 8 6.66 -15.36 26.91
CA ILE A 8 5.83 -14.23 26.47
C ILE A 8 5.37 -14.42 25.02
N VAL A 9 6.27 -14.79 24.11
CA VAL A 9 5.93 -15.01 22.70
C VAL A 9 4.91 -16.15 22.54
N ASP A 10 5.09 -17.23 23.28
CA ASP A 10 4.20 -18.38 23.25
C ASP A 10 2.84 -18.06 23.90
N HIS A 11 2.80 -17.22 24.93
CA HIS A 11 1.56 -16.71 25.53
C HIS A 11 0.79 -15.79 24.57
N ILE A 12 1.47 -14.87 23.87
CA ILE A 12 0.87 -14.01 22.85
C ILE A 12 0.30 -14.84 21.69
N ARG A 13 1.04 -15.87 21.25
CA ARG A 13 0.58 -16.78 20.20
C ARG A 13 -0.62 -17.61 20.64
N ASN A 14 -0.62 -18.13 21.87
CA ASN A 14 -1.71 -18.95 22.40
C ASN A 14 -2.99 -18.17 22.75
N GLN A 15 -2.93 -16.85 22.92
CA GLN A 15 -4.12 -15.99 23.09
C GLN A 15 -4.71 -15.50 21.75
N GLY A 16 -4.29 -16.06 20.61
CA GLY A 16 -4.80 -15.64 19.29
C GLY A 16 -4.20 -14.32 18.79
N GLY A 17 -3.05 -13.89 19.32
CA GLY A 17 -2.26 -12.78 18.78
C GLY A 17 -2.85 -11.38 18.94
N LEU A 18 -3.95 -11.20 19.67
CA LEU A 18 -4.59 -9.89 19.82
C LEU A 18 -4.07 -9.16 21.07
N LEU A 19 -3.16 -8.20 20.88
CA LEU A 19 -2.73 -7.29 21.93
C LEU A 19 -3.84 -6.25 22.20
N ASN A 20 -4.46 -6.31 23.37
CA ASN A 20 -5.42 -5.28 23.80
C ASN A 20 -4.67 -4.06 24.38
N VAL A 21 -4.45 -3.04 23.54
CA VAL A 21 -3.71 -1.82 23.91
C VAL A 21 -4.65 -0.68 24.38
N GLY A 22 -5.97 -0.90 24.36
CA GLY A 22 -6.97 0.14 24.56
C GLY A 22 -6.94 1.24 23.48
N SER A 23 -7.93 2.14 23.49
CA SER A 23 -8.05 3.22 22.49
C SER A 23 -6.90 4.23 22.56
N CYS A 24 -6.47 4.62 23.77
CA CYS A 24 -5.37 5.57 23.96
C CYS A 24 -4.03 5.01 23.48
N GLY A 25 -3.75 3.72 23.72
CA GLY A 25 -2.54 3.08 23.24
C GLY A 25 -2.54 2.95 21.72
N LEU A 26 -3.68 2.58 21.13
CA LEU A 26 -3.84 2.51 19.68
C LEU A 26 -3.59 3.88 19.02
N HIS A 27 -4.11 4.98 19.58
CA HIS A 27 -3.85 6.33 19.08
C HIS A 27 -2.36 6.70 19.08
N LYS A 28 -1.62 6.32 20.12
CA LYS A 28 -0.17 6.58 20.20
C LYS A 28 0.61 5.81 19.12
N VAL A 29 0.34 4.52 18.97
CA VAL A 29 1.02 3.69 17.97
C VAL A 29 0.67 4.17 16.56
N HIS A 30 -0.60 4.52 16.32
CA HIS A 30 -1.04 5.14 15.08
C HIS A 30 -0.27 6.42 14.74
N GLY A 31 -0.16 7.34 15.70
CA GLY A 31 0.58 8.59 15.55
C GLY A 31 2.08 8.35 15.29
N ALA A 32 2.69 7.39 15.99
CA ALA A 32 4.07 7.00 15.78
C ALA A 32 4.30 6.44 14.36
N CYS A 33 3.45 5.53 13.88
CA CYS A 33 3.52 5.01 12.51
C CYS A 33 3.40 6.12 11.47
N LYS A 34 2.40 7.00 11.60
CA LYS A 34 2.24 8.14 10.69
C LYS A 34 3.50 9.00 10.66
N THR A 35 4.03 9.34 11.84
CA THR A 35 5.23 10.18 11.98
C THR A 35 6.44 9.52 11.34
N ALA A 36 6.65 8.22 11.57
CA ALA A 36 7.74 7.46 10.98
C ALA A 36 7.66 7.44 9.44
N MET A 37 6.45 7.24 8.88
CA MET A 37 6.25 7.23 7.43
C MET A 37 6.44 8.60 6.78
N VAL A 38 6.04 9.68 7.48
CA VAL A 38 6.31 11.05 7.03
C VAL A 38 7.80 11.35 7.10
N ALA A 39 8.48 10.98 8.19
CA ALA A 39 9.92 11.19 8.37
C ALA A 39 10.76 10.42 7.35
N ALA A 40 10.32 9.23 6.94
CA ALA A 40 10.96 8.44 5.89
C ALA A 40 10.91 9.13 4.51
N GLY A 41 9.99 10.07 4.30
CA GLY A 41 9.91 10.85 3.05
C GLY A 41 9.44 10.05 1.83
N TRP A 42 9.05 8.78 1.98
CA TRP A 42 8.71 7.89 0.88
C TRP A 42 7.43 8.27 0.11
N GLY A 43 6.63 9.20 0.63
CA GLY A 43 5.38 9.61 -0.02
C GLY A 43 4.34 8.47 -0.14
N LEU A 44 4.49 7.40 0.65
CA LEU A 44 3.70 6.16 0.52
C LEU A 44 2.19 6.41 0.56
N GLU A 45 1.72 7.30 1.44
CA GLU A 45 0.31 7.68 1.51
C GLU A 45 -0.21 8.23 0.17
N LYS A 46 0.59 9.07 -0.51
CA LYS A 46 0.22 9.63 -1.81
C LYS A 46 0.10 8.53 -2.85
N VAL A 47 1.08 7.64 -2.92
CA VAL A 47 1.10 6.54 -3.90
C VAL A 47 -0.06 5.58 -3.69
N LEU A 48 -0.31 5.12 -2.45
CA LEU A 48 -1.41 4.20 -2.16
C LEU A 48 -2.78 4.80 -2.52
N LYS A 49 -2.99 6.09 -2.22
CA LYS A 49 -4.22 6.80 -2.61
C LYS A 49 -4.33 6.95 -4.13
N SER A 50 -3.22 7.26 -4.81
CA SER A 50 -3.19 7.41 -6.26
C SER A 50 -3.48 6.10 -6.99
N MET A 51 -2.92 4.97 -6.54
CA MET A 51 -3.22 3.64 -7.10
C MET A 51 -4.71 3.33 -7.01
N TYR A 52 -5.33 3.54 -5.84
CA TYR A 52 -6.76 3.31 -5.64
C TYR A 52 -7.61 4.22 -6.53
N ARG A 53 -7.39 5.54 -6.50
CA ARG A 53 -8.16 6.51 -7.30
C ARG A 53 -8.05 6.27 -8.80
N LEU A 54 -6.88 5.85 -9.27
CA LEU A 54 -6.63 5.64 -10.70
C LEU A 54 -7.59 4.60 -11.30
N LEU A 55 -7.95 3.57 -10.53
CA LEU A 55 -8.83 2.51 -10.98
C LEU A 55 -10.28 2.69 -10.50
N GLU A 56 -10.49 3.24 -9.30
CA GLU A 56 -11.83 3.39 -8.73
C GLU A 56 -12.67 4.43 -9.48
N ASP A 57 -12.09 5.59 -9.80
CA ASP A 57 -12.84 6.72 -10.36
C ASP A 57 -13.20 6.51 -11.85
N THR A 58 -12.67 5.46 -12.51
CA THR A 58 -12.85 5.26 -13.95
C THR A 58 -12.90 3.78 -14.33
N PRO A 59 -14.11 3.22 -14.53
CA PRO A 59 -14.28 1.81 -14.90
C PRO A 59 -13.49 1.38 -16.13
N ALA A 60 -13.41 2.22 -17.17
CA ALA A 60 -12.63 1.92 -18.38
C ALA A 60 -11.14 1.73 -18.08
N ARG A 61 -10.54 2.58 -17.23
CA ARG A 61 -9.12 2.41 -16.82
C ARG A 61 -8.91 1.15 -16.00
N ARG A 62 -9.89 0.78 -15.18
CA ARG A 62 -9.85 -0.47 -14.40
C ARG A 62 -9.89 -1.69 -15.32
N GLU A 63 -10.72 -1.66 -16.35
CA GLU A 63 -10.76 -2.71 -17.38
C GLU A 63 -9.43 -2.79 -18.14
N ASP A 64 -8.90 -1.66 -18.60
CA ASP A 64 -7.60 -1.58 -19.27
C ASP A 64 -6.46 -2.13 -18.38
N TYR A 65 -6.47 -1.79 -17.09
CA TYR A 65 -5.52 -2.32 -16.12
C TYR A 65 -5.57 -3.84 -16.04
N PHE A 66 -6.75 -4.44 -15.86
CA PHE A 66 -6.86 -5.89 -15.77
C PHE A 66 -6.48 -6.59 -17.08
N LYS A 67 -6.87 -6.01 -18.22
CA LYS A 67 -6.55 -6.55 -19.55
C LYS A 67 -5.05 -6.53 -19.86
N THR A 68 -4.38 -5.41 -19.59
CA THR A 68 -2.95 -5.22 -19.94
C THR A 68 -2.01 -5.85 -18.93
N SER A 69 -2.33 -5.76 -17.64
CA SER A 69 -1.46 -6.28 -16.57
C SER A 69 -1.68 -7.76 -16.24
N GLN A 70 -2.80 -8.34 -16.70
CA GLN A 70 -3.29 -9.68 -16.35
C GLN A 70 -3.46 -9.89 -14.83
N CYS A 71 -3.56 -8.81 -14.06
CA CYS A 71 -3.86 -8.88 -12.64
C CYS A 71 -5.34 -9.22 -12.44
N THR A 72 -5.68 -9.84 -11.30
CA THR A 72 -7.08 -10.04 -10.88
C THR A 72 -7.43 -9.24 -9.64
N GLN A 73 -6.46 -8.47 -9.11
CA GLN A 73 -6.58 -7.73 -7.86
C GLN A 73 -6.49 -6.23 -8.10
N ALA A 74 -7.34 -5.49 -7.39
CA ALA A 74 -7.32 -4.03 -7.36
C ALA A 74 -6.66 -3.54 -6.05
N PRO A 75 -6.03 -2.36 -6.06
CA PRO A 75 -5.54 -1.71 -4.85
C PRO A 75 -6.68 -1.49 -3.84
N LEU A 76 -6.35 -1.60 -2.55
CA LEU A 76 -7.28 -1.31 -1.47
C LEU A 76 -7.25 0.17 -1.09
N LYS A 77 -8.35 0.67 -0.54
CA LYS A 77 -8.47 2.05 -0.09
C LYS A 77 -7.63 2.29 1.17
N PHE A 78 -6.71 3.26 1.10
CA PHE A 78 -5.94 3.72 2.26
C PHE A 78 -6.79 4.60 3.20
N CYS A 79 -6.72 4.35 4.51
CA CYS A 79 -7.41 5.13 5.53
C CYS A 79 -6.43 5.95 6.39
N ALA A 80 -6.38 7.27 6.21
CA ALA A 80 -5.39 8.15 6.87
C ALA A 80 -5.44 8.19 8.41
N HIS A 81 -6.54 7.72 9.00
CA HIS A 81 -6.75 7.64 10.45
C HIS A 81 -6.54 6.22 11.01
N ARG A 82 -6.15 5.25 10.17
CA ARG A 82 -5.92 3.84 10.54
C ARG A 82 -4.61 3.28 9.95
N TRP A 83 -3.49 3.98 10.18
CA TRP A 83 -2.16 3.59 9.69
C TRP A 83 -1.73 2.15 9.99
N LEU A 84 -2.08 1.59 11.16
CA LEU A 84 -1.78 0.19 11.48
C LEU A 84 -2.56 -0.80 10.61
N GLU A 85 -3.84 -0.51 10.37
CA GLU A 85 -4.70 -1.35 9.53
C GLU A 85 -4.32 -1.25 8.05
N ASN A 86 -3.72 -0.13 7.64
CA ASN A 86 -3.19 0.05 6.29
C ASN A 86 -1.96 -0.82 5.97
N SER A 87 -1.42 -1.59 6.93
CA SER A 87 -0.36 -2.57 6.65
C SER A 87 -0.76 -3.53 5.52
N LYS A 88 -2.00 -4.04 5.54
CA LYS A 88 -2.54 -4.89 4.46
C LYS A 88 -2.71 -4.14 3.14
N VAL A 89 -3.06 -2.85 3.20
CA VAL A 89 -3.17 -1.99 2.01
C VAL A 89 -1.81 -1.79 1.37
N ALA A 90 -0.78 -1.52 2.18
CA ALA A 90 0.60 -1.36 1.72
C ALA A 90 1.16 -2.66 1.15
N GLN A 91 0.94 -3.80 1.82
CA GLN A 91 1.38 -5.10 1.32
C GLN A 91 0.68 -5.47 0.00
N GLY A 92 -0.65 -5.35 -0.06
CA GLY A 92 -1.37 -5.64 -1.30
C GLY A 92 -0.96 -4.72 -2.45
N ALA A 93 -0.65 -3.44 -2.16
CA ALA A 93 -0.11 -2.52 -3.16
C ALA A 93 1.29 -2.92 -3.64
N PHE A 94 2.15 -3.41 -2.74
CA PHE A 94 3.46 -3.96 -3.09
C PHE A 94 3.31 -5.19 -4.01
N ASP A 95 2.42 -6.11 -3.66
CA ASP A 95 2.19 -7.34 -4.41
C ASP A 95 1.70 -7.05 -5.85
N ILE A 96 0.84 -6.03 -6.02
CA ILE A 96 0.33 -5.64 -7.35
C ILE A 96 1.18 -4.60 -8.07
N LEU A 97 2.27 -4.11 -7.47
CA LEU A 97 3.11 -3.08 -8.07
C LEU A 97 3.69 -3.47 -9.44
N PRO A 98 4.18 -4.71 -9.67
CA PRO A 98 4.66 -5.13 -10.98
C PRO A 98 3.56 -5.09 -12.06
N HIS A 99 2.30 -5.29 -11.67
CA HIS A 99 1.16 -5.20 -12.57
C HIS A 99 0.85 -3.75 -12.95
N PHE A 100 0.97 -2.81 -12.01
CA PHE A 100 0.89 -1.38 -12.31
C PHE A 100 2.02 -0.93 -13.24
N LYS A 101 3.24 -1.48 -13.08
CA LYS A 101 4.34 -1.22 -14.02
C LYS A 101 3.96 -1.65 -15.45
N LYS A 102 3.43 -2.87 -15.62
CA LYS A 102 2.95 -3.35 -16.94
C LYS A 102 1.88 -2.43 -17.53
N PHE A 103 0.91 -2.02 -16.72
CA PHE A 103 -0.14 -1.09 -17.13
C PHE A 103 0.44 0.27 -17.60
N CYS A 104 1.39 0.84 -16.85
CA CYS A 104 2.08 2.07 -17.25
C CYS A 104 2.89 1.88 -18.55
N ASP A 105 3.56 0.74 -18.72
CA ASP A 105 4.31 0.40 -19.92
C ASP A 105 3.38 0.27 -21.15
N SER A 106 2.21 -0.37 -21.01
CA SER A 106 1.19 -0.45 -22.07
C SER A 106 0.62 0.92 -22.45
N ALA A 107 0.40 1.79 -21.47
CA ALA A 107 0.01 3.18 -21.73
C ALA A 107 1.10 3.95 -22.50
N ALA A 108 2.37 3.77 -22.14
CA ALA A 108 3.49 4.41 -22.84
C ALA A 108 3.65 3.90 -24.29
N LYS A 109 3.36 2.61 -24.53
CA LYS A 109 3.32 2.00 -25.87
C LYS A 109 2.08 2.37 -26.70
N LYS A 110 1.14 3.14 -26.12
CA LYS A 110 -0.14 3.52 -26.75
C LYS A 110 -1.05 2.34 -27.07
N GLU A 111 -0.91 1.22 -26.35
CA GLU A 111 -1.82 0.08 -26.43
C GLU A 111 -3.19 0.41 -25.79
N ILE A 112 -3.19 1.36 -24.86
CA ILE A 112 -4.36 1.95 -24.20
C ILE A 112 -4.23 3.47 -24.18
N THR A 113 -5.34 4.17 -23.91
CA THR A 113 -5.32 5.63 -23.75
C THR A 113 -4.56 6.01 -22.48
N GLN A 114 -3.46 6.75 -22.62
CA GLN A 114 -2.66 7.17 -21.47
C GLN A 114 -3.44 8.18 -20.59
N PRO A 115 -3.68 7.87 -19.31
CA PRO A 115 -4.35 8.79 -18.42
C PRO A 115 -3.52 10.06 -18.16
N GLN A 116 -4.14 11.24 -18.28
CA GLN A 116 -3.50 12.55 -18.03
C GLN A 116 -3.82 13.09 -16.63
N THR A 117 -3.77 12.22 -15.61
CA THR A 117 -4.16 12.57 -14.24
C THR A 117 -2.97 12.54 -13.29
N GLU A 118 -2.99 13.37 -12.24
CA GLU A 118 -1.94 13.38 -11.20
C GLU A 118 -1.72 12.00 -10.57
N SER A 119 -2.81 11.23 -10.36
CA SER A 119 -2.73 9.87 -9.84
C SER A 119 -1.92 8.94 -10.75
N PHE A 120 -2.07 9.07 -12.07
CA PHE A 120 -1.29 8.28 -13.02
C PHE A 120 0.18 8.66 -12.98
N GLU A 121 0.50 9.95 -12.94
CA GLU A 121 1.89 10.40 -12.89
C GLU A 121 2.60 9.97 -11.59
N THR A 122 1.88 10.07 -10.47
CA THR A 122 2.37 9.61 -9.16
C THR A 122 2.69 8.11 -9.20
N VAL A 123 1.78 7.30 -9.75
CA VAL A 123 1.99 5.85 -9.86
C VAL A 123 3.11 5.53 -10.84
N ARG A 124 3.15 6.18 -12.00
CA ARG A 124 4.21 6.02 -13.01
C ARG A 124 5.59 6.33 -12.43
N THR A 125 5.69 7.39 -11.64
CA THR A 125 6.93 7.75 -10.95
C THR A 125 7.31 6.68 -9.92
N ALA A 126 6.35 6.21 -9.13
CA ALA A 126 6.58 5.21 -8.09
C ALA A 126 7.05 3.85 -8.65
N VAL A 127 6.48 3.39 -9.77
CA VAL A 127 6.86 2.11 -10.39
C VAL A 127 8.20 2.16 -11.11
N ASN A 128 8.67 3.35 -11.50
CA ASN A 128 9.96 3.54 -12.20
C ASN A 128 11.13 3.83 -11.24
N ASN A 129 10.86 4.42 -10.07
CA ASN A 129 11.88 4.72 -9.07
C ASN A 129 12.16 3.56 -8.11
N ASP A 130 11.64 2.35 -8.37
CA ASP A 130 11.71 1.20 -7.46
C ASP A 130 11.45 1.64 -6.01
N MET A 131 10.30 2.31 -5.78
CA MET A 131 9.97 2.97 -4.51
C MET A 131 10.11 2.07 -3.27
N PHE A 132 10.11 0.74 -3.45
CA PHE A 132 10.24 -0.24 -2.37
C PHE A 132 11.62 -0.90 -2.25
N LEU A 133 12.58 -0.58 -3.12
CA LEU A 133 13.92 -1.20 -3.14
C LEU A 133 15.08 -0.20 -2.99
N SER A 134 14.79 1.10 -2.83
CA SER A 134 15.81 2.11 -2.52
C SER A 134 16.13 2.14 -1.03
N SER A 135 16.89 1.15 -0.57
CA SER A 135 17.57 1.12 0.73
C SER A 135 18.95 0.49 0.60
#